data_AF-M4ZBN0-F1
#
_entry.id   AF-M4ZBN0-F1
#
_cell.length_a   1.000
_cell.length_b   1.000
_cell.length_c   1.000
_cell.angle_alpha   90.00
_cell.angle_beta   90.00
_cell.angle_gamma   90.00
#
_symmetry.space_group_name_H-M   'P 1'
#
loop_
_entity.id
_entity.type
_entity.pdbx_description
1 polymer ?
#
loop_
_entity_poly.entity_id
_entity_poly.type
_entity_poly.pdbx_seq_one_letter_code
_entity_poly.pdbx_strand_id
1 'polypeptide(L)'
;MSSTTSTSDLAPLRPSRALRIGLWTAQTMIFLLFGFAGLTKLFTPIKELAQMMPWTGEYSVAFVRTIGLIDLAGGLGILLPSLTRIMPRLTVLAALGCVTLQVFAIMFHVSRGEAVVTPLNLVLLALSLFVLWGRNTKAPILPRS
;
A
#
# COMPACT_ATOMS: atom_id res chain seq x y z
N MET A 1 -46.25 -26.79 23.26
CA MET A 1 -45.24 -25.83 23.75
C MET A 1 -44.26 -25.58 22.60
N SER A 2 -44.47 -24.52 21.83
CA SER A 2 -43.63 -24.19 20.67
C SER A 2 -42.52 -23.24 21.09
N SER A 3 -41.29 -23.73 21.10
CA SER A 3 -40.09 -22.94 21.40
C SER A 3 -39.67 -22.17 20.15
N THR A 4 -39.98 -20.88 20.09
CA THR A 4 -39.45 -19.96 19.06
C THR A 4 -38.00 -19.62 19.40
N THR A 5 -37.06 -20.12 18.60
CA THR A 5 -35.65 -19.72 18.67
C THR A 5 -35.49 -18.29 18.12
N SER A 6 -35.25 -17.33 19.00
CA SER A 6 -34.97 -15.93 18.62
C SER A 6 -33.63 -15.84 17.88
N THR A 7 -33.68 -15.55 16.58
CA THR A 7 -32.52 -15.28 15.71
C THR A 7 -31.92 -13.88 15.91
N SER A 8 -31.87 -13.36 17.14
CA SER A 8 -31.67 -11.90 17.39
C SER A 8 -30.26 -11.44 17.77
N ASP A 9 -29.22 -12.28 17.83
CA ASP A 9 -27.92 -11.89 18.41
C ASP A 9 -26.71 -12.03 17.47
N LEU A 10 -26.77 -11.43 16.28
CA LEU A 10 -25.54 -11.18 15.50
C LEU A 10 -25.35 -9.68 15.30
N ALA A 11 -25.18 -8.95 16.41
CA ALA A 11 -24.60 -7.62 16.35
C ALA A 11 -23.24 -7.72 15.63
N PRO A 12 -22.97 -6.91 14.58
CA PRO A 12 -21.69 -7.00 13.87
C PRO A 12 -20.56 -6.73 14.86
N LEU A 13 -19.69 -7.74 15.04
CA LEU A 13 -18.52 -7.65 15.90
C LEU A 13 -17.68 -6.44 15.47
N ARG A 14 -17.58 -5.43 16.34
CA ARG A 14 -16.73 -4.27 16.09
C ARG A 14 -15.27 -4.75 15.92
N PRO A 15 -14.51 -4.24 14.94
CA PRO A 15 -13.13 -4.65 14.76
C PRO A 15 -12.32 -4.36 16.03
N SER A 16 -11.43 -5.28 16.41
CA SER A 16 -10.63 -5.11 17.63
C SER A 16 -9.77 -3.85 17.58
N ARG A 17 -9.50 -3.26 18.75
CA ARG A 17 -8.65 -2.06 18.86
C ARG A 17 -7.27 -2.31 18.27
N ALA A 18 -6.69 -3.48 18.53
CA ALA A 18 -5.39 -3.90 18.01
C ALA A 18 -5.36 -3.93 16.47
N LEU A 19 -6.39 -4.49 15.82
CA LEU A 19 -6.48 -4.52 14.36
C LEU A 19 -6.53 -3.09 13.78
N ARG A 20 -7.31 -2.20 14.38
CA ARG A 20 -7.40 -0.79 13.94
C ARG A 20 -6.05 -0.09 14.05
N ILE A 21 -5.34 -0.27 15.17
CA ILE A 21 -4.00 0.30 15.38
C ILE A 21 -3.05 -0.25 14.32
N GLY A 22 -3.00 -1.57 14.14
CA GLY A 22 -2.14 -2.21 13.15
C GLY A 22 -2.36 -1.70 11.73
N LEU A 23 -3.62 -1.52 11.31
CA LEU A 23 -3.93 -0.98 9.97
C LEU A 23 -3.46 0.46 9.79
N TRP A 24 -3.61 1.30 10.82
CA TRP A 24 -3.08 2.66 10.78
C TRP A 24 -1.56 2.68 10.74
N THR A 25 -0.90 1.87 11.55
CA THR A 25 0.56 1.73 11.52
C THR A 25 1.04 1.30 10.13
N ALA A 26 0.43 0.27 9.55
CA ALA A 26 0.77 -0.21 8.20
C ALA A 26 0.57 0.87 7.14
N GLN A 27 -0.57 1.58 7.14
CA GLN A 27 -0.84 2.67 6.21
C GLN A 27 0.18 3.80 6.32
N THR A 28 0.56 4.20 7.54
CA THR A 28 1.57 5.23 7.77
C THR A 28 2.94 4.78 7.27
N MET A 29 3.33 3.53 7.54
CA MET A 29 4.59 2.98 7.03
C MET A 29 4.63 2.96 5.51
N ILE A 30 3.57 2.47 4.86
CA ILE A 30 3.48 2.46 3.39
C ILE A 30 3.52 3.90 2.85
N PHE A 31 2.77 4.83 3.43
CA PHE A 31 2.77 6.24 3.04
C PHE A 31 4.17 6.84 3.05
N LEU A 32 4.92 6.64 4.14
CA LEU A 32 6.27 7.17 4.28
C LEU A 32 7.24 6.52 3.28
N LEU A 33 7.21 5.19 3.14
CA LEU A 33 8.16 4.46 2.29
C LEU A 33 7.90 4.69 0.80
N PHE A 34 6.65 4.60 0.36
CA PHE A 34 6.26 4.88 -1.02
C PHE A 34 6.38 6.38 -1.34
N GLY A 35 6.00 7.26 -0.41
CA GLY A 35 6.16 8.70 -0.57
C GLY A 35 7.63 9.09 -0.73
N PHE A 36 8.51 8.59 0.15
CA PHE A 36 9.96 8.80 0.03
C PHE A 36 10.49 8.25 -1.28
N ALA A 37 10.20 6.99 -1.61
CA ALA A 37 10.66 6.36 -2.85
C ALA A 37 10.19 7.11 -4.10
N GLY A 38 8.95 7.58 -4.12
CA GLY A 38 8.37 8.34 -5.22
C GLY A 38 9.05 9.71 -5.37
N LEU A 39 9.18 10.46 -4.28
CA LEU A 39 9.85 11.77 -4.29
C LEU A 39 11.31 11.65 -4.74
N THR A 40 12.07 10.69 -4.22
CA THR A 40 13.45 10.42 -4.66
C THR A 40 13.50 10.10 -6.15
N LYS A 41 12.64 9.22 -6.64
CA LYS A 41 12.55 8.88 -8.07
C LYS A 41 12.06 10.02 -8.95
N LEU A 42 11.41 11.05 -8.41
CA LEU A 42 10.90 12.19 -9.18
C LEU A 42 11.91 13.34 -9.26
N PHE A 43 12.63 13.60 -8.17
CA PHE A 43 13.41 14.83 -8.02
C PHE A 43 14.93 14.62 -8.04
N THR A 44 15.43 13.41 -7.78
CA THR A 44 16.87 13.13 -7.87
C THR A 44 17.32 13.03 -9.33
N PRO A 45 18.45 13.64 -9.75
CA PRO A 45 19.04 13.42 -11.06
C PRO A 45 19.33 11.94 -11.34
N ILE A 46 19.09 11.47 -12.56
CA ILE A 46 19.20 10.03 -12.89
C ILE A 46 20.60 9.47 -12.64
N LYS A 47 21.65 10.25 -12.90
CA LYS A 47 23.04 9.82 -12.65
C LYS A 47 23.31 9.55 -11.17
N GLU A 48 22.77 10.39 -10.28
CA GLU A 48 22.90 10.23 -8.82
C GLU A 48 22.01 9.07 -8.34
N LEU A 49 20.77 9.01 -8.85
CA LEU A 49 19.83 7.94 -8.50
C LEU A 49 20.38 6.56 -8.86
N ALA A 50 21.07 6.43 -10.00
CA ALA A 50 21.70 5.18 -10.44
C ALA A 50 22.81 4.70 -9.51
N GLN A 51 23.43 5.56 -8.70
CA GLN A 51 24.41 5.13 -7.70
C GLN A 51 23.77 4.40 -6.52
N MET A 52 22.49 4.68 -6.24
CA MET A 52 21.73 4.06 -5.15
C MET A 52 20.80 2.94 -5.65
N MET A 53 20.27 3.10 -6.85
CA MET A 53 19.33 2.18 -7.51
C MET A 53 19.82 1.92 -8.94
N PRO A 54 20.76 0.99 -9.15
CA PRO A 54 21.44 0.79 -10.43
C PRO A 54 20.51 0.71 -11.65
N TRP A 55 19.39 -0.01 -11.53
CA TRP A 55 18.39 -0.14 -12.58
C TRP A 55 17.91 1.21 -13.15
N THR A 56 17.88 2.27 -12.35
CA THR A 56 17.39 3.58 -12.80
C THR A 56 18.28 4.23 -13.86
N GLY A 57 19.55 3.84 -13.96
CA GLY A 57 20.47 4.27 -15.03
C GLY A 57 20.35 3.44 -16.31
N GLU A 58 19.66 2.31 -16.27
CA GLU A 58 19.56 1.34 -17.38
C GLU A 58 18.26 1.46 -18.17
N TYR A 59 17.30 2.23 -17.68
CA TYR A 59 16.02 2.49 -18.33
C TYR A 59 15.83 3.97 -18.66
N SER A 60 14.88 4.24 -19.55
CA SER A 60 14.56 5.63 -19.93
C SER A 60 14.14 6.47 -18.72
N VAL A 61 14.49 7.75 -18.75
CA VAL A 61 14.11 8.72 -17.70
C VAL A 61 12.59 8.72 -17.49
N ALA A 62 11.83 8.71 -18.58
CA ALA A 62 10.36 8.70 -18.53
C ALA A 62 9.81 7.48 -17.77
N PHE A 63 10.41 6.30 -17.96
CA PHE A 63 10.02 5.09 -17.23
C PHE A 63 10.27 5.25 -15.73
N VAL A 64 11.48 5.68 -15.33
CA VAL A 64 11.83 5.89 -13.91
C VAL A 64 10.90 6.91 -13.25
N ARG A 65 10.61 8.04 -13.92
CA ARG A 65 9.70 9.06 -13.40
C ARG A 65 8.27 8.55 -13.29
N THR A 66 7.82 7.70 -14.23
CA THR A 66 6.50 7.08 -14.17
C THR A 66 6.37 6.17 -12.94
N ILE A 67 7.40 5.35 -12.66
CA ILE A 67 7.44 4.56 -11.42
C ILE A 67 7.44 5.47 -10.19
N GLY A 68 8.17 6.58 -10.21
CA GLY A 68 8.15 7.57 -9.13
C GLY A 68 6.76 8.18 -8.88
N LEU A 69 6.00 8.48 -9.94
CA LEU A 69 4.62 8.94 -9.83
C LEU A 69 3.70 7.86 -9.26
N ILE A 70 3.85 6.61 -9.69
CA ILE A 70 3.08 5.46 -9.18
C ILE A 70 3.37 5.26 -7.70
N ASP A 71 4.64 5.30 -7.30
CA ASP A 71 5.05 5.20 -5.89
C ASP A 71 4.39 6.30 -5.06
N LEU A 72 4.54 7.56 -5.49
CA LEU A 72 3.97 8.69 -4.78
C LEU A 72 2.44 8.60 -4.68
N ALA A 73 1.77 8.23 -5.77
CA ALA A 73 0.32 8.04 -5.80
C ALA A 73 -0.13 6.91 -4.86
N GLY A 74 0.60 5.79 -4.81
CA GLY A 74 0.36 4.70 -3.87
C GLY A 74 0.49 5.15 -2.42
N GLY A 75 1.59 5.86 -2.10
CA GLY A 75 1.83 6.42 -0.78
C GLY A 75 0.72 7.38 -0.34
N LEU A 76 0.40 8.39 -1.15
CA LEU A 76 -0.66 9.35 -0.84
C LEU A 76 -2.04 8.68 -0.76
N GLY A 77 -2.35 7.80 -1.72
CA GLY A 77 -3.63 7.12 -1.83
C GLY A 77 -3.92 6.16 -0.69
N ILE A 78 -2.90 5.52 -0.09
CA ILE A 78 -3.11 4.59 1.01
C ILE A 78 -3.48 5.30 2.32
N LEU A 79 -3.08 6.56 2.51
CA LEU A 79 -3.29 7.26 3.79
C LEU A 79 -4.31 8.40 3.71
N LEU A 80 -4.23 9.29 2.71
CA LEU A 80 -5.02 10.52 2.70
C LEU A 80 -6.55 10.30 2.62
N PRO A 81 -7.09 9.39 1.80
CA PRO A 81 -8.54 9.13 1.77
C PRO A 81 -9.06 8.57 3.10
N SER A 82 -8.26 7.75 3.77
CA SER A 82 -8.56 7.22 5.11
C SER A 82 -8.53 8.31 6.17
N LEU A 83 -7.53 9.19 6.14
CA LEU A 83 -7.31 10.24 7.12
C LEU A 83 -8.36 11.35 7.01
N THR A 84 -8.63 11.80 5.78
CA THR A 84 -9.60 12.87 5.51
C THR A 84 -11.05 12.37 5.49
N ARG A 85 -11.25 11.06 5.37
CA ARG A 85 -12.54 10.40 5.12
C ARG A 85 -13.25 10.86 3.85
N ILE A 86 -12.50 11.41 2.88
CA ILE A 86 -12.99 11.74 1.54
C ILE A 86 -12.71 10.55 0.63
N MET A 87 -13.78 9.92 0.12
CA MET A 87 -13.72 8.70 -0.71
C MET A 87 -12.77 7.61 -0.15
N PRO A 88 -12.98 7.08 1.08
CA PRO A 88 -12.06 6.09 1.69
C PRO A 88 -11.82 4.82 0.88
N ARG A 89 -12.70 4.49 -0.08
CA ARG A 89 -12.48 3.37 -1.02
C ARG A 89 -11.22 3.55 -1.87
N LEU A 90 -10.75 4.78 -2.09
CA LEU A 90 -9.47 5.02 -2.77
C LEU A 90 -8.28 4.41 -2.01
N THR A 91 -8.34 4.30 -0.67
CA THR A 91 -7.30 3.59 0.09
C THR A 91 -7.24 2.11 -0.28
N VAL A 92 -8.38 1.46 -0.51
CA VAL A 92 -8.44 0.05 -0.90
C VAL A 92 -7.86 -0.13 -2.31
N LEU A 93 -8.20 0.77 -3.24
CA LEU A 93 -7.65 0.75 -4.60
C LEU A 93 -6.14 1.05 -4.61
N ALA A 94 -5.68 1.99 -3.79
CA ALA A 94 -4.25 2.26 -3.63
C ALA A 94 -3.50 1.05 -3.07
N ALA A 95 -4.06 0.37 -2.07
CA ALA A 95 -3.48 -0.87 -1.53
C ALA A 95 -3.37 -1.97 -2.59
N LEU A 96 -4.40 -2.14 -3.44
CA LEU A 96 -4.34 -3.05 -4.58
C LEU A 96 -3.24 -2.66 -5.58
N GLY A 97 -3.13 -1.36 -5.90
CA GLY A 97 -2.06 -0.84 -6.76
C GLY A 97 -0.67 -1.11 -6.19
N CYS A 98 -0.47 -0.88 -4.88
CA CYS A 98 0.77 -1.18 -4.18
C CYS A 98 1.09 -2.69 -4.22
N VAL A 99 0.11 -3.57 -4.00
CA VAL A 99 0.29 -5.03 -4.13
C VAL A 99 0.78 -5.39 -5.53
N THR A 100 0.09 -4.91 -6.56
CA THR A 100 0.44 -5.17 -7.96
C THR A 100 1.85 -4.66 -8.29
N LEU A 101 2.19 -3.45 -7.84
CA LEU A 101 3.52 -2.88 -8.04
C LEU A 101 4.61 -3.71 -7.37
N GLN A 102 4.39 -4.17 -6.13
CA GLN A 102 5.40 -4.96 -5.43
C GLN A 102 5.60 -6.33 -6.07
N VAL A 103 4.54 -6.97 -6.57
CA VAL A 103 4.67 -8.22 -7.35
C VAL A 103 5.52 -8.00 -8.60
N PHE A 104 5.25 -6.96 -9.38
CA PHE A 104 6.07 -6.64 -10.56
C PHE A 104 7.51 -6.26 -10.20
N ALA A 105 7.72 -5.49 -9.13
CA ALA A 105 9.05 -5.09 -8.70
C ALA A 105 9.89 -6.29 -8.23
N ILE A 106 9.29 -7.27 -7.53
CA ILE A 106 9.97 -8.51 -7.16
C ILE A 106 10.39 -9.28 -8.42
N MET A 107 9.47 -9.49 -9.36
CA MET A 107 9.77 -10.19 -10.61
C MET A 107 10.87 -9.47 -11.40
N PHE A 108 10.80 -8.14 -11.45
CA PHE A 108 11.81 -7.29 -12.10
C PHE A 108 13.19 -7.50 -11.48
N HIS A 109 13.35 -7.36 -10.17
CA HIS A 109 14.65 -7.53 -9.51
C HIS A 109 15.16 -8.98 -9.61
N VAL A 110 14.30 -9.98 -9.46
CA VAL A 110 14.68 -11.39 -9.62
C VAL A 110 15.17 -11.67 -11.04
N SER A 111 14.50 -11.15 -12.08
CA SER A 111 14.92 -11.32 -13.47
C SER A 111 16.28 -10.71 -13.79
N ARG A 112 16.75 -9.78 -12.95
CA ARG A 112 18.05 -9.10 -13.05
C ARG A 112 19.13 -9.76 -12.18
N GLY A 113 18.81 -10.84 -11.48
CA GLY A 113 19.72 -11.46 -10.50
C GLY A 113 19.88 -10.64 -9.21
N GLU A 114 19.03 -9.64 -8.98
CA GLU A 114 19.09 -8.72 -7.83
C GLU A 114 18.21 -9.20 -6.66
N ALA A 115 17.99 -10.51 -6.50
CA ALA A 115 17.05 -11.06 -5.51
C ALA A 115 17.35 -10.57 -4.07
N VAL A 116 18.61 -10.25 -3.77
CA VAL A 116 19.05 -9.70 -2.48
C VAL A 116 18.36 -8.39 -2.07
N VAL A 117 17.84 -7.60 -3.01
CA VAL A 117 17.16 -6.32 -2.72
C VAL A 117 15.65 -6.48 -2.49
N THR A 118 15.08 -7.65 -2.80
CA THR A 118 13.63 -7.91 -2.70
C THR A 118 13.03 -8.05 -1.29
N PRO A 119 13.78 -8.23 -0.17
CA PRO A 119 13.17 -8.33 1.16
C PRO A 119 12.28 -7.13 1.53
N LEU A 120 12.69 -5.91 1.15
CA LEU A 120 11.86 -4.72 1.38
C LEU A 120 10.55 -4.79 0.59
N ASN A 121 10.60 -5.27 -0.66
CA ASN A 121 9.40 -5.45 -1.48
C ASN A 121 8.44 -6.46 -0.86
N LEU A 122 8.95 -7.56 -0.29
CA LEU A 122 8.13 -8.56 0.41
C LEU A 122 7.44 -7.96 1.65
N VAL A 123 8.15 -7.14 2.43
CA VAL A 123 7.55 -6.42 3.57
C VAL A 123 6.45 -5.47 3.09
N LEU A 124 6.73 -4.67 2.06
CA LEU A 124 5.75 -3.73 1.51
C LEU A 124 4.54 -4.45 0.89
N LEU A 125 4.75 -5.60 0.26
CA LEU A 125 3.69 -6.47 -0.26
C LEU A 125 2.80 -6.97 0.87
N ALA A 126 3.40 -7.52 1.94
CA ALA A 126 2.67 -8.02 3.10
C ALA A 126 1.85 -6.91 3.79
N LEU A 127 2.43 -5.73 3.99
CA LEU A 127 1.72 -4.57 4.55
C LEU A 127 0.58 -4.13 3.64
N SER A 128 0.80 -4.08 2.32
CA SER A 128 -0.22 -3.67 1.35
C SER A 128 -1.38 -4.66 1.30
N LEU A 129 -1.11 -5.97 1.32
CA LEU A 129 -2.13 -7.02 1.43
C LEU A 129 -2.92 -6.91 2.73
N PHE A 130 -2.25 -6.64 3.84
CA PHE A 130 -2.87 -6.45 5.14
C PHE A 130 -3.83 -5.24 5.14
N VAL A 131 -3.41 -4.10 4.58
CA VAL A 131 -4.27 -2.92 4.42
C VAL A 131 -5.42 -3.19 3.46
N LEU A 132 -5.15 -3.82 2.32
CA LEU A 132 -6.15 -4.18 1.31
C LEU A 132 -7.27 -5.03 1.95
N TRP A 133 -6.91 -6.12 2.61
CA TRP A 133 -7.87 -6.98 3.31
C TRP A 133 -8.59 -6.25 4.44
N GLY A 134 -7.83 -5.59 5.31
CA GLY A 134 -8.33 -5.00 6.54
C GLY A 134 -9.27 -3.82 6.28
N ARG A 135 -8.94 -2.93 5.34
CA ARG A 135 -9.80 -1.77 4.99
C ARG A 135 -10.93 -2.11 4.04
N ASN A 136 -10.81 -3.16 3.23
CA ASN A 136 -11.90 -3.59 2.37
C ASN A 136 -13.02 -4.29 3.15
N THR A 137 -12.67 -5.17 4.11
CA THR A 137 -13.65 -6.09 4.71
C THR A 137 -13.74 -6.01 6.23
N LYS A 138 -12.61 -5.94 6.96
CA LYS A 138 -12.62 -6.14 8.41
C LYS A 138 -12.82 -4.87 9.24
N ALA A 139 -12.31 -3.74 8.76
CA ALA A 139 -12.35 -2.45 9.45
C ALA A 139 -12.44 -1.30 8.42
N PRO A 140 -13.52 -1.25 7.61
CA PRO A 140 -13.72 -0.18 6.64
C PRO A 140 -13.86 1.19 7.33
N ILE A 141 -13.42 2.23 6.63
CA ILE A 141 -13.58 3.62 7.06
C ILE A 141 -14.80 4.20 6.34
N LEU A 142 -15.75 4.70 7.11
CA LEU A 142 -16.95 5.35 6.57
C LEU A 142 -16.58 6.76 6.04
N PRO A 143 -17.15 7.16 4.88
CA PRO A 143 -17.01 8.52 4.38
C PRO A 143 -17.50 9.56 5.41
N ARG A 144 -16.94 10.77 5.35
CA ARG A 144 -17.57 11.92 6.03
C ARG A 144 -18.94 12.19 5.38
N SER A 145 -19.94 12.48 6.21
CA SER A 145 -21.29 12.91 5.82
C SER A 145 -21.26 14.24 5.08
#